data_AF-A0A843S975-F1
#
_entry.id   AF-A0A843S975-F1
#
_cell.length_a   1.000
_cell.length_b   1.000
_cell.length_c   1.000
_cell.angle_alpha   90.00
_cell.angle_beta   90.00
_cell.angle_gamma   90.00
#
_symmetry.space_group_name_H-M   'P 1'
#
loop_
_entity.id
_entity.type
_entity.pdbx_description
1 polymer ?
#
loop_
_entity_poly.entity_id
_entity_poly.type
_entity_poly.pdbx_seq_one_letter_code
_entity_poly.pdbx_strand_id
1 'polypeptide(L)'
;MGIDTDTDVQQGVLGYTRTFGTNKLNDLRVGVGYLSNAHISPRANQENVVENLGINLPTDNPLYWGVPNIGIAGLSGIGEESDAPFLNYDTTIQLTDNFTWTMGRHSLKFGGEIRRVRYNQIGGVVTRGRFGFDGRYTENPLASSDARGGAAMADFLLGDFNRAEAQVGAPIANFRSNYFALYAQDSWRVASNLTVNYGLRWEYDQPFYDKHDAIVNIDFVWDNSREPVFVRTGTGDPYEGDPSFRLAPDVQYVRDGRFGRGAYKSDFNDFAPRLGIAWTVTPTTVVRSGAGIYYVRDIGNAVFDVVRNAPFTIRRDEPAESFRPNLSFEQPFARTGAPTFILANQYDEPSSY
;
A
#
# COMPACT_ATOMS: atom_id res chain seq x y z
N MET A 1 -14.18 5.00 20.68
CA MET A 1 -13.20 4.76 19.61
C MET A 1 -12.74 6.11 19.12
N GLY A 2 -11.47 6.42 19.31
CA GLY A 2 -10.82 7.59 18.73
C GLY A 2 -9.64 7.11 17.90
N ILE A 3 -9.29 7.88 16.89
CA ILE A 3 -8.04 7.77 16.15
C ILE A 3 -7.45 9.18 16.11
N ASP A 4 -6.14 9.28 16.34
CA ASP A 4 -5.45 10.54 16.20
C ASP A 4 -4.87 10.61 14.79
N THR A 5 -5.39 11.55 14.01
CA THR A 5 -4.90 11.85 12.67
C THR A 5 -4.18 13.19 12.65
N ASP A 6 -2.93 13.19 12.23
CA ASP A 6 -2.14 14.41 12.00
C ASP A 6 -1.65 14.41 10.56
N THR A 7 -1.67 15.57 9.91
CA THR A 7 -1.24 15.69 8.50
C THR A 7 -0.54 17.02 8.28
N ASP A 8 0.72 16.94 7.87
CA ASP A 8 1.52 18.08 7.43
C ASP A 8 1.82 17.94 5.93
N VAL A 9 1.65 19.05 5.20
CA VAL A 9 1.91 19.12 3.76
C VAL A 9 2.72 20.36 3.47
N GLN A 10 3.86 20.15 2.85
CA GLN A 10 4.76 21.21 2.43
C GLN A 10 5.02 21.06 0.93
N GLN A 11 4.92 22.16 0.18
CA GLN A 11 5.23 22.14 -1.24
C GLN A 11 5.94 23.42 -1.65
N GLY A 12 6.91 23.28 -2.55
CA GLY A 12 7.63 24.39 -3.16
C GLY A 12 7.79 24.15 -4.65
N VAL A 13 7.59 25.21 -5.45
CA VAL A 13 7.75 25.14 -6.90
C VAL A 13 8.55 26.35 -7.37
N LEU A 14 9.56 26.11 -8.20
CA LEU A 14 10.27 27.12 -8.97
C LEU A 14 9.91 26.96 -10.44
N GLY A 15 9.54 28.07 -11.08
CA GLY A 15 9.20 28.13 -12.49
C GLY A 15 10.14 29.08 -13.24
N TYR A 16 10.51 28.69 -14.45
CA TYR A 16 11.24 29.53 -15.39
C TYR A 16 10.56 29.48 -16.75
N THR A 17 10.13 30.65 -17.23
CA THR A 17 9.48 30.77 -18.53
C THR A 17 10.32 31.68 -19.43
N ARG A 18 10.60 31.23 -20.65
CA ARG A 18 11.36 32.01 -21.63
C ARG A 18 10.73 31.95 -23.01
N THR A 19 10.56 33.12 -23.62
CA THR A 19 10.24 33.26 -25.03
C THR A 19 11.51 33.27 -25.88
N PHE A 20 11.49 32.57 -27.01
CA PHE A 20 12.57 32.59 -28.00
C PHE A 20 12.02 33.14 -29.32
N GLY A 21 12.34 34.40 -29.61
CA GLY A 21 11.74 35.12 -30.74
C GLY A 21 10.25 35.36 -30.52
N THR A 22 9.48 35.44 -31.62
CA THR A 22 8.05 35.78 -31.58
C THR A 22 7.12 34.56 -31.54
N ASN A 23 7.67 33.34 -31.60
CA ASN A 23 6.86 32.14 -31.86
C ASN A 23 7.24 30.89 -31.07
N LYS A 24 8.17 30.98 -30.11
CA LYS A 24 8.56 29.86 -29.25
C LYS A 24 8.49 30.26 -27.78
N LEU A 25 8.05 29.35 -26.93
CA LEU A 25 7.93 29.51 -25.49
C LEU A 25 8.39 28.23 -24.80
N ASN A 26 9.28 28.34 -23.83
CA ASN A 26 9.64 27.25 -22.92
C ASN A 26 9.14 27.58 -21.52
N ASP A 27 8.56 26.60 -20.84
CA ASP A 27 8.11 26.64 -19.46
C ASP A 27 8.70 25.45 -18.70
N LEU A 28 9.70 25.72 -17.88
CA LEU A 28 10.41 24.77 -17.04
C LEU A 28 9.93 24.90 -15.59
N ARG A 29 9.64 23.79 -14.93
CA ARG A 29 9.22 23.76 -13.52
C ARG A 29 9.97 22.69 -12.74
N VAL A 30 10.42 23.06 -11.54
CA VAL A 30 10.95 22.14 -10.54
C VAL A 30 10.09 22.25 -9.30
N GLY A 31 9.55 21.13 -8.84
CA GLY A 31 8.71 21.05 -7.66
C GLY A 31 9.24 20.02 -6.66
N VAL A 32 9.05 20.32 -5.37
CA VAL A 32 9.20 19.35 -4.29
C VAL A 32 7.95 19.43 -3.43
N GLY A 33 7.33 18.28 -3.18
CA GLY A 33 6.25 18.10 -2.22
C GLY A 33 6.68 17.12 -1.14
N TYR A 34 6.29 17.41 0.09
CA TYR A 34 6.41 16.55 1.25
C TYR A 34 5.04 16.42 1.91
N LEU A 35 4.64 15.19 2.21
CA LEU A 35 3.45 14.85 2.98
C LEU A 35 3.90 13.97 4.13
N SER A 36 3.55 14.37 5.35
CA SER A 36 3.54 13.51 6.53
C SER A 36 2.08 13.29 6.90
N ASN A 37 1.67 12.04 7.06
CA ASN A 37 0.34 11.69 7.55
C ASN A 37 0.47 10.59 8.59
N ALA A 38 -0.05 10.85 9.78
CA ALA A 38 -0.12 9.91 10.88
C ALA A 38 -1.57 9.55 11.16
N HIS A 39 -1.86 8.26 11.29
CA HIS A 39 -3.13 7.67 11.71
C HIS A 39 -2.82 6.67 12.81
N ILE A 40 -2.86 7.11 14.07
CA ILE A 40 -2.39 6.33 15.22
C ILE A 40 -3.48 6.16 16.27
N SER A 41 -3.39 5.08 17.05
CA SER A 41 -4.29 4.86 18.18
C SER A 41 -4.03 5.90 19.27
N PRO A 42 -5.07 6.38 19.99
CA PRO A 42 -4.92 7.41 21.04
C PRO A 42 -3.92 7.07 22.15
N ARG A 43 -3.74 5.78 22.45
CA ARG A 43 -2.79 5.30 23.46
C ARG A 43 -1.42 4.91 22.89
N ALA A 44 -1.21 5.08 21.59
CA ALA A 44 0.10 4.86 20.98
C ALA A 44 1.12 5.80 21.63
N ASN A 45 2.29 5.25 21.98
CA ASN A 45 3.38 5.91 22.71
C ASN A 45 3.02 6.36 24.15
N GLN A 46 1.88 5.93 24.70
CA GLN A 46 1.41 6.37 26.01
C GLN A 46 1.21 5.21 26.99
N GLU A 47 0.43 4.19 26.62
CA GLU A 47 0.05 3.13 27.56
C GLU A 47 -0.08 1.75 26.89
N ASN A 48 0.73 0.79 27.34
CA ASN A 48 0.65 -0.60 26.89
C ASN A 48 -0.49 -1.37 27.57
N VAL A 49 -1.73 -1.17 27.13
CA VAL A 49 -2.89 -1.81 27.77
C VAL A 49 -2.92 -3.33 27.55
N VAL A 50 -2.36 -3.84 26.44
CA VAL A 50 -2.24 -5.29 26.20
C VAL A 50 -1.41 -5.96 27.29
N GLU A 51 -0.26 -5.37 27.63
CA GLU A 51 0.61 -5.83 28.73
C GLU A 51 -0.05 -5.65 30.10
N ASN A 52 -0.68 -4.49 30.36
CA ASN A 52 -1.38 -4.24 31.62
C ASN A 52 -2.51 -5.25 31.88
N LEU A 53 -3.15 -5.78 30.83
CA LEU A 53 -4.17 -6.82 30.90
C LEU A 53 -3.61 -8.25 30.99
N GLY A 54 -2.28 -8.42 30.92
CA GLY A 54 -1.63 -9.73 30.97
C GLY A 54 -1.85 -10.60 29.72
N ILE A 55 -2.25 -9.99 28.60
CA ILE A 55 -2.47 -10.71 27.35
C ILE A 55 -1.11 -11.08 26.77
N ASN A 56 -0.93 -12.35 26.40
CA ASN A 56 0.33 -12.87 25.88
C ASN A 56 0.55 -12.48 24.39
N LEU A 57 0.57 -11.18 24.12
CA LEU A 57 0.91 -10.52 22.86
C LEU A 57 1.82 -9.31 23.13
N PRO A 58 3.01 -9.52 23.70
CA PRO A 58 3.92 -8.43 24.01
C PRO A 58 4.38 -7.71 22.73
N THR A 59 4.48 -6.39 22.80
CA THR A 59 5.08 -5.54 21.77
C THR A 59 6.05 -4.57 22.44
N ASP A 60 7.31 -4.57 21.98
CA ASP A 60 8.34 -3.67 22.51
C ASP A 60 8.26 -2.26 21.90
N ASN A 61 7.41 -2.05 20.90
CA ASN A 61 7.24 -0.76 20.24
C ASN A 61 6.08 0.04 20.84
N PRO A 62 6.36 1.21 21.43
CA PRO A 62 5.33 2.09 21.96
C PRO A 62 4.28 2.53 20.93
N LEU A 63 4.63 2.61 19.65
CA LEU A 63 3.70 2.98 18.58
C LEU A 63 2.53 1.99 18.43
N TYR A 64 2.72 0.73 18.82
CA TYR A 64 1.69 -0.31 18.72
C TYR A 64 0.84 -0.48 19.99
N TRP A 65 1.17 0.24 21.07
CA TRP A 65 0.42 0.20 22.32
C TRP A 65 -1.02 0.70 22.18
N GLY A 66 -1.88 0.15 23.02
CA GLY A 66 -3.29 0.54 23.10
C GLY A 66 -4.18 -0.61 23.52
N VAL A 67 -5.49 -0.48 23.32
CA VAL A 67 -6.48 -1.49 23.75
C VAL A 67 -6.77 -2.49 22.63
N PRO A 68 -6.72 -3.81 22.91
CA PRO A 68 -7.11 -4.84 21.95
C PRO A 68 -8.54 -4.67 21.47
N ASN A 69 -8.83 -5.13 20.26
CA ASN A 69 -10.21 -5.16 19.78
C ASN A 69 -10.92 -6.42 20.27
N ILE A 70 -12.08 -6.27 20.89
CA ILE A 70 -12.84 -7.38 21.47
C ILE A 70 -14.26 -7.31 20.88
N GLY A 71 -14.60 -8.31 20.06
CA GLY A 71 -15.91 -8.46 19.45
C GLY A 71 -16.73 -9.52 20.20
N ILE A 72 -17.88 -9.13 20.74
CA ILE A 72 -18.80 -10.02 21.43
C ILE A 72 -20.08 -10.08 20.60
N ALA A 73 -20.45 -11.25 20.08
CA ALA A 73 -21.62 -11.39 19.21
C ALA A 73 -22.90 -10.89 19.89
N GLY A 74 -23.69 -10.10 19.16
CA GLY A 74 -24.90 -9.46 19.70
C GLY A 74 -24.65 -8.17 20.50
N LEU A 75 -23.40 -7.75 20.68
CA LEU A 75 -23.02 -6.49 21.35
C LEU A 75 -22.12 -5.63 20.45
N SER A 76 -22.00 -4.35 20.80
CA SER A 76 -20.98 -3.48 20.22
C SER A 76 -19.60 -3.92 20.70
N GLY A 77 -18.64 -4.03 19.79
CA GLY A 77 -17.25 -4.32 20.14
C GLY A 77 -16.63 -3.24 21.01
N ILE A 78 -15.66 -3.64 21.84
CA ILE A 78 -14.88 -2.74 22.69
C ILE A 78 -13.43 -2.72 22.20
N GLY A 79 -12.74 -1.60 22.47
CA GLY A 79 -11.34 -1.41 22.13
C GLY A 79 -11.10 -0.35 21.06
N GLU A 80 -9.85 -0.29 20.61
CA GLU A 80 -9.44 0.64 19.55
C GLU A 80 -9.57 -0.01 18.17
N GLU A 81 -9.47 0.83 17.14
CA GLU A 81 -9.36 0.40 15.76
C GLU A 81 -8.21 -0.60 15.61
N SER A 82 -8.42 -1.69 14.88
CA SER A 82 -7.36 -2.70 14.67
C SER A 82 -6.37 -2.31 13.58
N ASP A 83 -6.79 -1.48 12.62
CA ASP A 83 -6.02 -1.10 11.44
C ASP A 83 -5.29 0.23 11.69
N ALA A 84 -4.49 0.25 12.76
CA ALA A 84 -3.63 1.37 13.14
C ALA A 84 -2.45 0.82 13.95
N PRO A 85 -1.26 1.41 13.86
CA PRO A 85 -0.91 2.70 13.25
C PRO A 85 -0.65 2.64 11.74
N PHE A 86 -0.90 3.74 11.03
CA PHE A 86 -0.34 4.03 9.71
C PHE A 86 0.38 5.38 9.73
N LEU A 87 1.69 5.36 9.52
CA LEU A 87 2.52 6.55 9.33
C LEU A 87 3.01 6.58 7.88
N ASN A 88 2.74 7.67 7.18
CA ASN A 88 3.05 7.85 5.77
C ASN A 88 3.92 9.09 5.60
N TYR A 89 5.04 8.92 4.92
CA TYR A 89 5.95 10.00 4.56
C TYR A 89 6.21 9.94 3.06
N ASP A 90 5.62 10.85 2.29
CA ASP A 90 5.82 10.95 0.84
C ASP A 90 6.64 12.19 0.53
N THR A 91 7.81 12.01 -0.10
CA THR A 91 8.48 13.09 -0.83
C THR A 91 8.38 12.84 -2.33
N THR A 92 7.80 13.79 -3.03
CA THR A 92 7.78 13.81 -4.50
C THR A 92 8.62 14.96 -5.02
N ILE A 93 9.61 14.65 -5.86
CA ILE A 93 10.45 15.63 -6.56
C ILE A 93 10.10 15.53 -8.04
N GLN A 94 9.72 16.64 -8.67
CA GLN A 94 9.24 16.67 -10.04
C GLN A 94 9.96 17.73 -10.86
N LEU A 95 10.38 17.36 -12.06
CA LEU A 95 10.90 18.23 -13.10
C LEU A 95 9.99 18.11 -14.31
N THR A 96 9.44 19.23 -14.78
CA THR A 96 8.59 19.27 -15.96
C THR A 96 9.08 20.35 -16.92
N ASP A 97 9.23 20.01 -18.19
CA ASP A 97 9.58 20.95 -19.24
C ASP A 97 8.51 20.94 -20.34
N ASN A 98 8.06 22.12 -20.74
CA ASN A 98 7.08 22.30 -21.80
C ASN A 98 7.59 23.31 -22.82
N PHE A 99 7.73 22.89 -24.07
CA PHE A 99 8.13 23.72 -25.18
C PHE A 99 6.98 23.87 -26.18
N THR A 100 6.57 25.11 -26.44
CA THR A 100 5.56 25.46 -27.45
C THR A 100 6.24 26.15 -28.62
N TRP A 101 5.90 25.75 -29.84
CA TRP A 101 6.37 26.37 -31.07
C TRP A 101 5.22 26.57 -32.06
N THR A 102 4.91 27.82 -32.35
CA THR A 102 3.90 28.21 -33.33
C THR A 102 4.56 28.47 -34.68
N MET A 103 4.09 27.83 -35.74
CA MET A 103 4.63 28.00 -37.08
C MET A 103 3.53 27.86 -38.12
N GLY A 104 3.18 28.98 -38.75
CA GLY A 104 2.13 29.02 -39.76
C GLY A 104 0.80 28.53 -39.21
N ARG A 105 0.35 27.37 -39.71
CA ARG A 105 -0.91 26.71 -39.33
C ARG A 105 -0.75 25.68 -38.20
N HIS A 106 0.46 25.47 -37.71
CA HIS A 106 0.79 24.48 -36.67
C HIS A 106 1.09 25.17 -35.34
N SER A 107 0.66 24.53 -34.26
CA SER A 107 1.03 24.87 -32.89
C SER A 107 1.51 23.59 -32.22
N LEU A 108 2.83 23.41 -32.26
CA LEU A 108 3.50 22.23 -31.73
C LEU A 108 3.75 22.41 -30.24
N LYS A 109 3.51 21.35 -29.46
CA LYS A 109 3.96 21.26 -28.08
C LYS A 109 4.74 19.98 -27.87
N PHE A 110 5.87 20.13 -27.21
CA PHE A 110 6.72 19.03 -26.79
C PHE A 110 6.95 19.20 -25.30
N GLY A 111 7.16 18.11 -24.60
CA GLY A 111 7.56 18.22 -23.22
C GLY A 111 7.84 16.89 -22.59
N GLY A 112 8.26 16.96 -21.35
CA GLY A 112 8.58 15.79 -20.57
C GLY A 112 8.42 16.04 -19.09
N GLU A 113 8.35 14.93 -18.37
CA GLU A 113 8.30 14.90 -16.92
C GLU A 113 9.28 13.85 -16.41
N ILE A 114 10.03 14.20 -15.38
CA ILE A 114 10.76 13.26 -14.54
C ILE A 114 10.27 13.49 -13.13
N ARG A 115 9.83 12.42 -12.47
CA ARG A 115 9.33 12.48 -11.10
C ARG A 115 9.96 11.37 -10.27
N ARG A 116 10.56 11.73 -9.15
CA ARG A 116 11.09 10.82 -8.15
C ARG A 116 10.15 10.80 -6.96
N VAL A 117 9.64 9.63 -6.62
CA VAL A 117 8.81 9.42 -5.43
C VAL A 117 9.62 8.66 -4.38
N ARG A 118 9.62 9.17 -3.16
CA ARG A 118 10.12 8.48 -1.96
C ARG A 118 8.94 8.35 -1.01
N TYR A 119 8.40 7.16 -0.91
CA TYR A 119 7.24 6.89 -0.08
C TYR A 119 7.64 5.90 1.02
N ASN A 120 7.77 6.39 2.25
CA ASN A 120 8.01 5.54 3.41
C ASN A 120 6.69 5.35 4.13
N GLN A 121 6.41 4.12 4.54
CA GLN A 121 5.19 3.77 5.25
C GLN A 121 5.49 2.79 6.38
N ILE A 122 4.97 3.09 7.56
CA ILE A 122 4.85 2.13 8.66
C ILE A 122 3.38 1.82 8.76
N GLY A 123 3.00 0.57 8.53
CA GLY A 123 1.63 0.11 8.74
C GLY A 123 1.53 -0.80 9.95
N GLY A 124 0.33 -1.07 10.39
CA GLY A 124 0.06 -2.03 11.45
C GLY A 124 -1.40 -2.42 11.37
N VAL A 125 -1.65 -3.71 11.27
CA VAL A 125 -3.00 -4.30 11.27
C VAL A 125 -3.05 -5.28 12.42
N VAL A 126 -4.10 -5.23 13.23
CA VAL A 126 -4.32 -6.11 14.39
C VAL A 126 -3.11 -6.20 15.35
N THR A 127 -2.34 -5.12 15.49
CA THR A 127 -1.08 -5.11 16.27
C THR A 127 -1.29 -5.28 17.77
N ARG A 128 -2.50 -4.99 18.26
CA ARG A 128 -2.92 -5.17 19.67
C ARG A 128 -3.69 -6.45 19.91
N GLY A 129 -3.92 -7.24 18.87
CA GLY A 129 -4.82 -8.38 18.91
C GLY A 129 -6.29 -8.01 18.65
N ARG A 130 -7.01 -8.94 18.05
CA ARG A 130 -8.45 -8.92 17.85
C ARG A 130 -9.04 -10.26 18.27
N PHE A 131 -9.94 -10.22 19.24
CA PHE A 131 -10.51 -11.40 19.89
C PHE A 131 -12.02 -11.44 19.69
N GLY A 132 -12.54 -12.62 19.35
CA GLY A 132 -13.96 -12.85 19.11
C GLY A 132 -14.58 -13.77 20.14
N PHE A 133 -15.87 -13.53 20.42
CA PHE A 133 -16.72 -14.37 21.25
C PHE A 133 -18.08 -14.51 20.56
N ASP A 134 -18.58 -15.74 20.41
CA ASP A 134 -19.85 -16.02 19.72
C ASP A 134 -20.85 -16.88 20.52
N GLY A 135 -20.48 -17.33 21.72
CA GLY A 135 -21.37 -18.07 22.62
C GLY A 135 -21.29 -19.59 22.45
N ARG A 136 -20.44 -20.09 21.54
CA ARG A 136 -20.34 -21.52 21.22
C ARG A 136 -19.82 -22.37 22.38
N TYR A 137 -19.11 -21.80 23.35
CA TYR A 137 -18.56 -22.57 24.48
C TYR A 137 -19.50 -22.67 25.67
N THR A 138 -20.53 -21.83 25.69
CA THR A 138 -21.59 -21.83 26.70
C THR A 138 -22.91 -22.37 26.16
N GLU A 139 -22.93 -22.85 24.92
CA GLU A 139 -24.08 -23.54 24.32
C GLU A 139 -24.18 -24.99 24.79
N ASN A 140 -25.39 -25.57 24.68
CA ASN A 140 -25.61 -27.00 24.79
C ASN A 140 -25.42 -27.66 23.41
N PRO A 141 -24.27 -28.32 23.13
CA PRO A 141 -23.98 -28.86 21.80
C PRO A 141 -24.88 -30.06 21.43
N LEU A 142 -25.62 -30.62 22.39
CA LEU A 142 -26.55 -31.74 22.19
C LEU A 142 -27.97 -31.30 21.82
N ALA A 143 -28.27 -30.00 21.89
CA ALA A 143 -29.59 -29.47 21.54
C ALA A 143 -29.70 -29.11 20.05
N SER A 144 -30.94 -29.07 19.54
CA SER A 144 -31.23 -28.53 18.20
C SER A 144 -30.81 -27.06 18.11
N SER A 145 -30.50 -26.56 16.91
CA SER A 145 -29.99 -25.19 16.67
C SER A 145 -30.75 -24.12 17.46
N ASP A 146 -32.07 -24.23 17.51
CA ASP A 146 -32.96 -23.23 18.11
C ASP A 146 -33.03 -23.32 19.65
N ALA A 147 -32.45 -24.38 20.23
CA ALA A 147 -32.45 -24.67 21.66
C ALA A 147 -31.04 -24.80 22.25
N ARG A 148 -29.98 -24.54 21.46
CA ARG A 148 -28.58 -24.61 21.94
C ARG A 148 -28.29 -23.62 23.05
N GLY A 149 -28.94 -22.46 23.06
CA GLY A 149 -28.57 -21.39 23.98
C GLY A 149 -27.16 -20.90 23.68
N GLY A 150 -26.38 -20.60 24.73
CA GLY A 150 -25.06 -19.99 24.60
C GLY A 150 -25.12 -18.46 24.60
N ALA A 151 -24.12 -17.83 25.20
CA ALA A 151 -24.05 -16.39 25.30
C ALA A 151 -22.61 -15.93 25.08
N ALA A 152 -22.38 -15.11 24.05
CA ALA A 152 -21.05 -14.57 23.74
C ALA A 152 -20.44 -13.79 24.91
N MET A 153 -21.26 -13.12 25.74
CA MET A 153 -20.81 -12.47 26.97
C MET A 153 -20.32 -13.49 28.01
N ALA A 154 -20.92 -14.67 28.09
CA ALA A 154 -20.47 -15.71 29.01
C ALA A 154 -19.13 -16.29 28.55
N ASP A 155 -18.94 -16.55 27.25
CA ASP A 155 -17.64 -16.93 26.68
C ASP A 155 -16.57 -15.85 26.98
N PHE A 156 -16.92 -14.56 26.87
CA PHE A 156 -16.03 -13.46 27.22
C PHE A 156 -15.59 -13.45 28.69
N LEU A 157 -16.53 -13.67 29.61
CA LEU A 157 -16.24 -13.75 31.05
C LEU A 157 -15.38 -14.97 31.42
N LEU A 158 -15.48 -16.06 30.62
CA LEU A 158 -14.64 -17.25 30.77
C LEU A 158 -13.26 -17.08 30.10
N GLY A 159 -13.12 -16.14 29.17
CA GLY A 159 -11.91 -15.96 28.38
C GLY A 159 -11.77 -16.95 27.22
N ASP A 160 -12.87 -17.59 26.82
CA ASP A 160 -12.86 -18.63 25.78
C ASP A 160 -13.12 -18.02 24.39
N PHE A 161 -12.05 -17.86 23.60
CA PHE A 161 -12.16 -17.15 22.32
C PHE A 161 -12.68 -18.06 21.23
N ASN A 162 -13.58 -17.56 20.38
CA ASN A 162 -13.99 -18.26 19.17
C ASN A 162 -12.98 -18.06 18.01
N ARG A 163 -12.21 -16.97 18.09
CA ARG A 163 -11.19 -16.54 17.12
C ARG A 163 -10.21 -15.59 17.78
N ALA A 164 -8.93 -15.73 17.45
CA ALA A 164 -7.88 -14.77 17.80
C ALA A 164 -7.12 -14.35 16.56
N GLU A 165 -6.77 -13.06 16.49
CA GLU A 165 -6.08 -12.50 15.36
C GLU A 165 -5.04 -11.49 15.80
N ALA A 166 -3.83 -11.56 15.23
CA ALA A 166 -2.74 -10.63 15.52
C ALA A 166 -1.74 -10.59 14.37
N GLN A 167 -0.83 -9.63 14.41
CA GLN A 167 0.25 -9.50 13.44
C GLN A 167 1.60 -9.78 14.08
N VAL A 168 2.46 -10.49 13.35
CA VAL A 168 3.89 -10.65 13.66
C VAL A 168 4.70 -9.79 12.70
N GLY A 169 5.68 -9.06 13.24
CA GLY A 169 6.56 -8.17 12.49
C GLY A 169 5.90 -6.84 12.14
N ALA A 170 6.72 -5.80 12.03
CA ALA A 170 6.28 -4.47 11.61
C ALA A 170 6.38 -4.35 10.07
N PRO A 171 5.27 -4.07 9.36
CA PRO A 171 5.30 -3.86 7.92
C PRO A 171 5.80 -2.45 7.65
N ILE A 172 7.10 -2.36 7.39
CA ILE A 172 7.81 -1.12 7.10
C ILE A 172 8.21 -1.15 5.62
N ALA A 173 7.70 -0.20 4.85
CA ALA A 173 8.05 -0.02 3.45
C ALA A 173 8.83 1.29 3.27
N ASN A 174 9.93 1.23 2.52
CA ASN A 174 10.76 2.36 2.14
C ASN A 174 10.80 2.47 0.61
N PHE A 175 9.63 2.71 0.03
CA PHE A 175 9.43 2.64 -1.41
C PHE A 175 10.08 3.79 -2.17
N ARG A 176 10.64 3.43 -3.32
CA ARG A 176 11.26 4.34 -4.27
C ARG A 176 10.74 4.03 -5.66
N SER A 177 10.39 5.07 -6.41
CA SER A 177 9.98 4.93 -7.81
C SER A 177 10.38 6.17 -8.60
N ASN A 178 10.66 5.98 -9.88
CA ASN A 178 10.82 7.03 -10.86
C ASN A 178 9.69 6.95 -11.88
N TYR A 179 9.15 8.09 -12.26
CA TYR A 179 8.23 8.22 -13.37
C TYR A 179 8.88 9.09 -14.44
N PHE A 180 8.81 8.64 -15.69
CA PHE A 180 9.28 9.37 -16.85
C PHE A 180 8.14 9.50 -17.84
N ALA A 181 8.01 10.67 -18.44
CA ALA A 181 7.13 10.83 -19.57
C ALA A 181 7.69 11.80 -20.59
N LEU A 182 7.38 11.53 -21.85
CA LEU A 182 7.70 12.38 -22.99
C LEU A 182 6.45 12.53 -23.85
N TYR A 183 6.22 13.71 -24.40
CA TYR A 183 5.10 13.91 -25.29
C TYR A 183 5.44 14.87 -26.44
N ALA A 184 4.75 14.65 -27.56
CA ALA A 184 4.70 15.56 -28.69
C ALA A 184 3.26 15.63 -29.19
N GLN A 185 2.78 16.84 -29.45
CA GLN A 185 1.45 17.08 -29.99
C GLN A 185 1.44 18.29 -30.92
N ASP A 186 0.53 18.27 -31.88
CA ASP A 186 0.32 19.35 -32.83
C ASP A 186 -1.17 19.74 -32.85
N SER A 187 -1.42 21.05 -32.83
CA SER A 187 -2.71 21.62 -33.19
C SER A 187 -2.59 22.25 -34.58
N TRP A 188 -3.14 21.55 -35.57
CA TRP A 188 -3.02 21.91 -36.97
C TRP A 188 -4.33 22.49 -37.50
N ARG A 189 -4.29 23.75 -37.92
CA ARG A 189 -5.37 24.41 -38.66
C ARG A 189 -5.32 23.99 -40.13
N VAL A 190 -5.90 22.83 -40.45
CA VAL A 190 -5.99 22.30 -41.82
C VAL A 190 -6.65 23.31 -42.76
N ALA A 191 -7.78 23.88 -42.33
CA ALA A 191 -8.53 24.92 -43.04
C ALA A 191 -9.04 25.99 -42.06
N SER A 192 -9.63 27.08 -42.58
CA SER A 192 -10.22 28.15 -41.75
C SER A 192 -11.36 27.67 -40.83
N ASN A 193 -11.97 26.54 -41.17
CA ASN A 193 -13.04 25.90 -40.41
C ASN A 193 -12.67 24.53 -39.84
N LEU A 194 -11.45 24.01 -40.05
CA LEU A 194 -11.06 22.66 -39.64
C LEU A 194 -9.73 22.69 -38.89
N THR A 195 -9.75 22.22 -37.64
CA THR A 195 -8.56 22.00 -36.82
C THR A 195 -8.47 20.53 -36.44
N VAL A 196 -7.29 19.95 -36.60
CA VAL A 196 -6.96 18.59 -36.16
C VAL A 196 -5.91 18.70 -35.06
N ASN A 197 -6.15 18.05 -33.94
CA ASN A 197 -5.19 17.90 -32.85
C ASN A 197 -4.75 16.45 -32.81
N TYR A 198 -3.46 16.19 -32.82
CA TYR A 198 -2.95 14.83 -32.67
C TYR A 198 -1.67 14.86 -31.86
N GLY A 199 -1.41 13.78 -31.14
CA GLY A 199 -0.23 13.68 -30.31
C GLY A 199 -0.01 12.29 -29.78
N LEU A 200 1.19 12.09 -29.27
CA LEU A 200 1.63 10.87 -28.63
C LEU A 200 2.33 11.24 -27.33
N ARG A 201 1.99 10.51 -26.27
CA ARG A 201 2.73 10.54 -25.02
C ARG A 201 3.24 9.13 -24.75
N TRP A 202 4.49 9.04 -24.33
CA TRP A 202 5.08 7.82 -23.79
C TRP A 202 5.28 8.02 -22.29
N GLU A 203 4.91 7.00 -21.52
CA GLU A 203 5.03 7.00 -20.06
C GLU A 203 5.84 5.77 -19.64
N TYR A 204 6.63 5.93 -18.57
CA TYR A 204 7.25 4.83 -17.88
C TYR A 204 7.10 5.08 -16.38
N ASP A 205 6.22 4.30 -15.76
CA ASP A 205 6.06 4.28 -14.31
C ASP A 205 6.87 3.11 -13.73
N GLN A 206 8.02 3.42 -13.11
CA GLN A 206 8.85 2.39 -12.51
C GLN A 206 8.09 1.72 -11.35
N PRO A 207 7.99 0.38 -11.34
CA PRO A 207 7.46 -0.35 -10.19
C PRO A 207 8.18 0.08 -8.92
N PHE A 208 7.43 0.25 -7.82
CA PHE A 208 8.06 0.54 -6.54
C PHE A 208 9.06 -0.56 -6.18
N TYR A 209 10.25 -0.16 -5.76
CA TYR A 209 11.20 -1.04 -5.09
C TYR A 209 11.41 -0.53 -3.67
N ASP A 210 11.74 -1.45 -2.77
CA ASP A 210 12.05 -1.12 -1.39
C ASP A 210 13.55 -0.84 -1.23
N LYS A 211 13.92 0.14 -0.41
CA LYS A 211 15.32 0.50 -0.14
C LYS A 211 16.14 -0.71 0.33
N HIS A 212 15.54 -1.60 1.12
CA HIS A 212 16.14 -2.77 1.76
C HIS A 212 15.74 -4.10 1.12
N ASP A 213 15.13 -4.04 -0.07
CA ASP A 213 14.61 -5.20 -0.80
C ASP A 213 13.66 -6.07 0.05
N ALA A 214 12.84 -5.44 0.90
CA ALA A 214 11.89 -6.12 1.79
C ALA A 214 10.59 -6.58 1.08
N ILE A 215 10.53 -6.52 -0.25
CA ILE A 215 9.37 -6.96 -1.03
C ILE A 215 9.50 -8.46 -1.31
N VAL A 216 8.42 -9.20 -1.03
CA VAL A 216 8.32 -10.62 -1.35
C VAL A 216 7.07 -10.87 -2.18
N ASN A 217 7.25 -11.52 -3.33
CA ASN A 217 6.19 -11.95 -4.23
C ASN A 217 6.01 -13.47 -4.16
N ILE A 218 4.89 -13.97 -4.72
CA ILE A 218 4.67 -15.40 -4.92
C ILE A 218 4.65 -15.68 -6.42
N ASP A 219 5.57 -16.53 -6.86
CA ASP A 219 5.63 -17.03 -8.23
C ASP A 219 4.95 -18.39 -8.32
N PHE A 220 3.82 -18.45 -9.03
CA PHE A 220 2.99 -19.64 -9.17
C PHE A 220 2.55 -19.84 -10.62
N VAL A 221 2.05 -21.03 -10.92
CA VAL A 221 1.45 -21.38 -12.21
C VAL A 221 -0.01 -21.76 -12.00
N TRP A 222 -0.90 -21.22 -12.84
CA TRP A 222 -2.35 -21.39 -12.68
C TRP A 222 -2.83 -22.84 -12.78
N ASP A 223 -2.10 -23.68 -13.50
CA ASP A 223 -2.40 -25.10 -13.64
C ASP A 223 -1.86 -25.96 -12.49
N ASN A 224 -1.25 -25.34 -11.47
CA ASN A 224 -0.61 -25.99 -10.33
C ASN A 224 0.46 -27.04 -10.71
N SER A 225 1.04 -26.96 -11.92
CA SER A 225 2.11 -27.87 -12.36
C SER A 225 3.43 -27.70 -11.61
N ARG A 226 3.57 -26.61 -10.84
CA ARG A 226 4.72 -26.29 -9.99
C ARG A 226 4.22 -25.71 -8.67
N GLU A 227 4.90 -26.09 -7.58
CA GLU A 227 4.68 -25.49 -6.27
C GLU A 227 4.93 -23.97 -6.28
N PRO A 228 4.09 -23.17 -5.60
CA PRO A 228 4.35 -21.74 -5.45
C PRO A 228 5.69 -21.47 -4.77
N VAL A 229 6.41 -20.48 -5.27
CA VAL A 229 7.71 -20.07 -4.72
C VAL A 229 7.60 -18.65 -4.19
N PHE A 230 8.00 -18.43 -2.95
CA PHE A 230 8.20 -17.09 -2.42
C PHE A 230 9.48 -16.52 -3.03
N VAL A 231 9.39 -15.33 -3.62
CA VAL A 231 10.48 -14.67 -4.33
C VAL A 231 10.70 -13.30 -3.72
N ARG A 232 11.79 -13.13 -2.97
CA ARG A 232 12.25 -11.81 -2.54
C ARG A 232 12.88 -11.08 -3.72
N THR A 233 12.65 -9.77 -3.80
CA THR A 233 13.24 -8.95 -4.85
C THR A 233 14.77 -8.83 -4.69
N GLY A 234 15.46 -8.60 -5.81
CA GLY A 234 16.93 -8.58 -5.86
C GLY A 234 17.57 -9.96 -5.98
N THR A 235 18.86 -10.04 -5.63
CA THR A 235 19.70 -11.24 -5.75
C THR A 235 20.45 -11.48 -4.43
N GLY A 236 20.67 -12.73 -4.03
CA GLY A 236 21.53 -13.07 -2.90
C GLY A 236 20.86 -14.03 -1.92
N ASP A 237 21.23 -13.92 -0.64
CA ASP A 237 20.55 -14.67 0.43
C ASP A 237 19.12 -14.12 0.59
N PRO A 238 18.08 -14.95 0.44
CA PRO A 238 16.71 -14.52 0.68
C PRO A 238 16.45 -14.10 2.13
N TYR A 239 17.25 -14.55 3.10
CA TYR A 239 17.16 -14.16 4.52
C TYR A 239 18.12 -13.04 4.93
N GLU A 240 18.79 -12.35 3.98
CA GLU A 240 19.67 -11.23 4.30
C GLU A 240 18.94 -10.11 5.06
N GLY A 241 19.53 -9.59 6.15
CA GLY A 241 18.89 -8.56 6.99
C GLY A 241 17.91 -9.13 8.03
N ASP A 242 18.03 -10.43 8.35
CA ASP A 242 17.36 -11.10 9.47
C ASP A 242 15.85 -10.85 9.55
N PRO A 243 15.04 -11.37 8.61
CA PRO A 243 13.60 -11.20 8.64
C PRO A 243 12.99 -11.79 9.92
N SER A 244 11.83 -11.27 10.31
CA SER A 244 11.15 -11.56 11.59
C SER A 244 11.05 -13.05 11.95
N PHE A 245 10.94 -13.94 10.96
CA PHE A 245 10.93 -15.39 11.18
C PHE A 245 11.47 -16.12 9.96
N ARG A 246 11.76 -17.42 10.11
CA ARG A 246 12.06 -18.28 8.95
C ARG A 246 10.81 -19.01 8.50
N LEU A 247 10.63 -19.09 7.17
CA LEU A 247 9.62 -19.95 6.58
C LEU A 247 9.89 -21.42 6.91
N ALA A 248 8.85 -22.25 6.88
CA ALA A 248 9.00 -23.68 7.09
C ALA A 248 9.94 -24.30 6.03
N PRO A 249 10.72 -25.35 6.36
CA PRO A 249 11.75 -25.88 5.47
C PRO A 249 11.25 -26.38 4.10
N ASP A 250 9.96 -26.72 4.00
CA ASP A 250 9.27 -27.17 2.81
C ASP A 250 8.76 -26.02 1.92
N VAL A 251 8.78 -24.77 2.42
CA VAL A 251 8.38 -23.60 1.65
C VAL A 251 9.58 -23.09 0.85
N GLN A 252 9.44 -23.08 -0.48
CA GLN A 252 10.48 -22.53 -1.35
C GLN A 252 10.55 -21.02 -1.22
N TYR A 253 11.71 -20.50 -0.81
CA TYR A 253 12.00 -19.08 -0.70
C TYR A 253 13.32 -18.73 -1.36
N VAL A 254 13.28 -17.86 -2.36
CA VAL A 254 14.44 -17.52 -3.20
C VAL A 254 14.59 -16.02 -3.39
N ARG A 255 15.81 -15.59 -3.71
CA ARG A 255 16.15 -14.22 -4.11
C ARG A 255 17.13 -14.28 -5.28
N ASP A 256 16.60 -14.64 -6.45
CA ASP A 256 17.39 -15.00 -7.64
C ASP A 256 17.32 -13.97 -8.77
N GLY A 257 16.69 -12.82 -8.53
CA GLY A 257 16.62 -11.70 -9.47
C GLY A 257 15.55 -11.82 -10.56
N ARG A 258 14.74 -12.88 -10.60
CA ARG A 258 13.76 -13.10 -11.70
C ARG A 258 12.70 -11.99 -11.85
N PHE A 259 12.46 -11.21 -10.79
CA PHE A 259 11.57 -10.04 -10.79
C PHE A 259 12.30 -8.70 -10.68
N GLY A 260 13.64 -8.70 -10.67
CA GLY A 260 14.42 -7.51 -10.37
C GLY A 260 14.18 -7.02 -8.94
N ARG A 261 14.31 -5.71 -8.72
CA ARG A 261 14.12 -5.07 -7.39
C ARG A 261 12.68 -4.59 -7.13
N GLY A 262 11.86 -4.49 -8.17
CA GLY A 262 10.51 -3.93 -8.09
C GLY A 262 9.46 -4.94 -7.66
N ALA A 263 8.30 -4.45 -7.22
CA ALA A 263 7.13 -5.27 -6.88
C ALA A 263 6.61 -6.10 -8.06
N TYR A 264 6.79 -5.62 -9.29
CA TYR A 264 6.42 -6.31 -10.53
C TYR A 264 7.41 -5.94 -11.64
N LYS A 265 7.32 -6.63 -12.79
CA LYS A 265 8.17 -6.36 -13.94
C LYS A 265 7.86 -4.99 -14.53
N SER A 266 8.90 -4.25 -14.90
CA SER A 266 8.74 -2.96 -15.59
C SER A 266 8.07 -3.14 -16.95
N ASP A 267 7.14 -2.25 -17.27
CA ASP A 267 6.55 -2.11 -18.59
C ASP A 267 6.99 -0.77 -19.21
N PHE A 268 7.33 -0.78 -20.49
CA PHE A 268 7.76 0.39 -21.24
C PHE A 268 6.84 0.69 -22.44
N ASN A 269 5.72 -0.04 -22.56
CA ASN A 269 4.84 0.00 -23.72
C ASN A 269 3.65 0.97 -23.55
N ASP A 270 3.72 1.88 -22.58
CA ASP A 270 2.66 2.84 -22.28
C ASP A 270 2.68 4.02 -23.26
N PHE A 271 2.25 3.74 -24.50
CA PHE A 271 2.06 4.72 -25.55
C PHE A 271 0.61 5.20 -25.58
N ALA A 272 0.39 6.46 -25.21
CA ALA A 272 -0.89 7.13 -25.09
C ALA A 272 -1.15 8.07 -26.28
N PRO A 273 -1.58 7.56 -27.46
CA PRO A 273 -1.96 8.40 -28.58
C PRO A 273 -3.26 9.15 -28.29
N ARG A 274 -3.38 10.36 -28.86
CA ARG A 274 -4.56 11.22 -28.77
C ARG A 274 -4.84 11.83 -30.13
N LEU A 275 -6.12 11.86 -30.50
CA LEU A 275 -6.62 12.47 -31.73
C LEU A 275 -7.88 13.27 -31.41
N GLY A 276 -8.00 14.45 -32.00
CA GLY A 276 -9.17 15.31 -31.90
C GLY A 276 -9.40 16.10 -33.18
N ILE A 277 -10.65 16.34 -33.50
CA ILE A 277 -11.09 17.12 -34.65
C ILE A 277 -12.08 18.17 -34.17
N ALA A 278 -11.90 19.41 -34.61
CA ALA A 278 -12.85 20.50 -34.43
C ALA A 278 -13.18 21.09 -35.80
N TRP A 279 -14.46 21.01 -36.19
CA TRP A 279 -14.94 21.43 -37.49
C TRP A 279 -16.12 22.40 -37.34
N THR A 280 -15.93 23.63 -37.82
CA THR A 280 -17.00 24.62 -37.96
C THR A 280 -17.80 24.30 -39.22
N VAL A 281 -18.95 23.65 -39.04
CA VAL A 281 -19.84 23.21 -40.12
C VAL A 281 -20.62 24.40 -40.68
N THR A 282 -21.07 25.29 -39.80
CA THR A 282 -21.75 26.56 -40.12
C THR A 282 -21.20 27.65 -39.18
N PRO A 283 -21.44 28.95 -39.44
CA PRO A 283 -20.99 30.03 -38.56
C PRO A 283 -21.43 29.92 -37.10
N THR A 284 -22.47 29.13 -36.80
CA THR A 284 -23.04 28.94 -35.47
C THR A 284 -22.92 27.51 -34.96
N THR A 285 -22.34 26.59 -35.74
CA THR A 285 -22.27 25.16 -35.40
C THR A 285 -20.85 24.63 -35.53
N VAL A 286 -20.32 24.11 -34.42
CA VAL A 286 -19.01 23.45 -34.36
C VAL A 286 -19.20 22.02 -33.89
N VAL A 287 -18.74 21.06 -34.69
CA VAL A 287 -18.66 19.65 -34.33
C VAL A 287 -17.27 19.37 -33.77
N ARG A 288 -17.21 18.74 -32.60
CA ARG A 288 -15.95 18.28 -31.99
C ARG A 288 -16.03 16.79 -31.75
N SER A 289 -14.96 16.09 -32.07
CA SER A 289 -14.80 14.65 -31.81
C SER A 289 -13.37 14.38 -31.36
N GLY A 290 -13.15 13.32 -30.60
CA GLY A 290 -11.82 12.92 -30.16
C GLY A 290 -11.78 11.56 -29.52
N ALA A 291 -10.59 10.95 -29.53
CA ALA A 291 -10.30 9.66 -28.93
C ALA A 291 -8.86 9.65 -28.38
N GLY A 292 -8.60 8.83 -27.38
CA GLY A 292 -7.26 8.63 -26.84
C GLY A 292 -7.17 7.45 -25.89
N ILE A 293 -5.93 7.00 -25.67
CA ILE A 293 -5.58 5.95 -24.70
C ILE A 293 -4.89 6.61 -23.50
N TYR A 294 -5.16 6.11 -22.30
CA TYR A 294 -4.61 6.62 -21.05
C TYR A 294 -4.23 5.45 -20.15
N TYR A 295 -3.15 5.63 -19.41
CA TYR A 295 -2.63 4.65 -18.47
C TYR A 295 -2.84 5.18 -17.05
N VAL A 296 -3.10 4.26 -16.13
CA VAL A 296 -3.30 4.56 -14.72
C VAL A 296 -2.37 3.67 -13.95
N ARG A 297 -1.64 4.29 -13.02
CA ARG A 297 -0.83 3.58 -12.06
C ARG A 297 -1.72 2.79 -11.10
N ASP A 298 -1.32 1.57 -10.80
CA ASP A 298 -2.02 0.74 -9.82
C ASP A 298 -2.03 1.38 -8.42
N ILE A 299 -2.99 1.00 -7.59
CA ILE A 299 -3.20 1.60 -6.28
C ILE A 299 -2.03 1.28 -5.34
N GLY A 300 -1.58 2.27 -4.56
CA GLY A 300 -0.45 2.10 -3.63
C GLY A 300 -0.67 0.99 -2.58
N ASN A 301 -1.92 0.74 -2.17
CA ASN A 301 -2.25 -0.31 -1.21
C ASN A 301 -1.85 -1.71 -1.69
N ALA A 302 -2.05 -2.02 -2.97
CA ALA A 302 -1.67 -3.32 -3.54
C ALA A 302 -0.15 -3.54 -3.47
N VAL A 303 0.63 -2.47 -3.60
CA VAL A 303 2.09 -2.51 -3.45
C VAL A 303 2.49 -2.59 -1.97
N PHE A 304 1.80 -1.90 -1.07
CA PHE A 304 2.07 -2.04 0.37
C PHE A 304 1.75 -3.46 0.89
N ASP A 305 0.72 -4.12 0.34
CA ASP A 305 0.40 -5.51 0.65
C ASP A 305 1.55 -6.49 0.35
N VAL A 306 2.35 -6.27 -0.71
CA VAL A 306 3.48 -7.17 -0.99
C VAL A 306 4.66 -7.02 -0.03
N VAL A 307 4.73 -5.91 0.74
CA VAL A 307 5.68 -5.77 1.87
C VAL A 307 5.14 -6.45 3.13
N ARG A 308 3.83 -6.75 3.18
CA ARG A 308 3.22 -7.51 4.29
C ARG A 308 3.37 -9.02 4.17
N ASN A 309 4.10 -9.50 3.17
CA ASN A 309 4.31 -10.93 2.97
C ASN A 309 5.38 -11.50 3.92
N ALA A 310 5.23 -12.79 4.20
CA ALA A 310 6.24 -13.56 4.90
C ALA A 310 7.56 -13.57 4.08
N PRO A 311 8.73 -13.65 4.73
CA PRO A 311 8.95 -13.80 6.17
C PRO A 311 9.02 -12.50 6.99
N PHE A 312 8.79 -11.33 6.38
CA PHE A 312 8.92 -10.06 7.10
C PHE A 312 7.76 -9.82 8.05
N THR A 313 6.53 -10.10 7.60
CA THR A 313 5.36 -10.05 8.45
C THR A 313 4.39 -11.19 8.16
N ILE A 314 3.55 -11.52 9.14
CA ILE A 314 2.40 -12.40 8.92
C ILE A 314 1.22 -11.92 9.76
N ARG A 315 0.05 -11.87 9.14
CA ARG A 315 -1.22 -11.74 9.85
C ARG A 315 -1.69 -13.14 10.21
N ARG A 316 -1.74 -13.43 11.50
CA ARG A 316 -2.23 -14.70 12.03
C ARG A 316 -3.69 -14.54 12.38
N ASP A 317 -4.53 -15.29 11.70
CA ASP A 317 -5.96 -15.43 11.99
C ASP A 317 -6.22 -16.89 12.39
N GLU A 318 -6.50 -17.12 13.67
CA GLU A 318 -6.65 -18.46 14.22
C GLU A 318 -8.09 -18.66 14.73
N PRO A 319 -8.89 -19.50 14.05
CA PRO A 319 -10.15 -19.96 14.60
C PRO A 319 -9.87 -20.96 15.73
N ALA A 320 -10.64 -20.85 16.81
CA ALA A 320 -10.59 -21.84 17.89
C ALA A 320 -11.32 -23.14 17.49
N GLU A 321 -11.00 -24.22 18.20
CA GLU A 321 -11.71 -25.50 18.03
C GLU A 321 -13.20 -25.36 18.36
N SER A 322 -14.06 -26.01 17.57
CA SER A 322 -15.51 -25.77 17.64
C SER A 322 -16.17 -26.19 18.95
N PHE A 323 -15.61 -27.17 19.66
CA PHE A 323 -16.24 -27.78 20.85
C PHE A 323 -15.38 -27.73 22.12
N ARG A 324 -14.14 -27.26 22.01
CA ARG A 324 -13.20 -27.20 23.12
C ARG A 324 -12.46 -25.87 23.05
N PRO A 325 -12.55 -25.02 24.08
CA PRO A 325 -11.73 -23.83 24.14
C PRO A 325 -10.25 -24.22 24.10
N ASN A 326 -9.52 -23.67 23.14
CA ASN A 326 -8.07 -23.86 22.99
C ASN A 326 -7.31 -22.54 22.85
N LEU A 327 -8.01 -21.41 22.93
CA LEU A 327 -7.47 -20.05 22.89
C LEU A 327 -7.98 -19.27 24.11
N SER A 328 -7.10 -18.50 24.76
CA SER A 328 -7.40 -17.63 25.91
C SER A 328 -6.52 -16.39 25.93
N PHE A 329 -6.68 -15.46 26.88
CA PHE A 329 -5.82 -14.27 26.97
C PHE A 329 -4.35 -14.63 27.29
N GLU A 330 -4.13 -15.71 28.04
CA GLU A 330 -2.81 -16.27 28.35
C GLU A 330 -2.22 -17.07 27.18
N GLN A 331 -3.10 -17.69 26.38
CA GLN A 331 -2.72 -18.42 25.17
C GLN A 331 -3.59 -18.00 23.97
N PRO A 332 -3.35 -16.83 23.38
CA PRO A 332 -4.19 -16.36 22.26
C PRO A 332 -4.08 -17.21 21.00
N PHE A 333 -3.06 -18.07 20.91
CA PHE A 333 -2.73 -18.84 19.72
C PHE A 333 -2.26 -20.25 20.09
N ALA A 334 -2.76 -21.30 19.42
CA ALA A 334 -2.52 -22.68 19.82
C ALA A 334 -1.12 -23.21 19.42
N ARG A 335 -0.52 -22.70 18.33
CA ARG A 335 0.87 -23.03 17.94
C ARG A 335 1.87 -21.95 18.37
N THR A 336 2.75 -22.29 19.32
CA THR A 336 3.92 -21.52 19.75
C THR A 336 5.14 -21.88 18.90
N GLY A 337 5.27 -21.25 17.73
CA GLY A 337 6.42 -21.48 16.84
C GLY A 337 6.86 -20.27 16.02
N ALA A 338 6.07 -19.18 16.00
CA ALA A 338 6.52 -17.91 15.46
C ALA A 338 7.18 -17.12 16.61
N PRO A 339 8.46 -16.72 16.49
CA PRO A 339 9.08 -15.84 17.48
C PRO A 339 8.26 -14.54 17.60
N THR A 340 8.09 -14.09 18.84
CA THR A 340 7.64 -12.78 19.33
C THR A 340 6.87 -11.90 18.34
N PHE A 341 5.59 -11.69 18.66
CA PHE A 341 4.67 -10.83 17.91
C PHE A 341 5.16 -9.38 17.96
N ILE A 342 5.80 -8.97 16.86
CA ILE A 342 6.28 -7.62 16.57
C ILE A 342 7.66 -7.30 17.18
N LEU A 343 8.70 -7.69 16.44
CA LEU A 343 9.98 -6.99 16.49
C LEU A 343 9.81 -5.69 15.72
N ALA A 344 9.88 -4.56 16.41
CA ALA A 344 10.06 -3.28 15.74
C ALA A 344 11.54 -2.96 15.66
N ASN A 345 11.94 -2.48 14.49
CA ASN A 345 13.26 -1.95 14.17
C ASN A 345 14.29 -2.98 13.65
N GLN A 346 13.96 -3.69 12.57
CA GLN A 346 14.93 -4.56 11.87
C GLN A 346 16.09 -3.79 11.17
N TYR A 347 16.02 -2.45 11.07
CA TYR A 347 16.98 -1.67 10.27
C TYR A 347 17.70 -0.53 11.03
N ASP A 348 17.38 -0.25 12.29
CA ASP A 348 17.96 0.84 13.10
C ASP A 348 18.01 2.21 12.40
N GLU A 349 17.20 2.41 11.36
CA GLU A 349 17.15 3.67 10.63
C GLU A 349 16.13 4.58 11.32
N PRO A 350 16.50 5.79 11.75
CA PRO A 350 15.51 6.82 12.01
C PRO A 350 14.76 7.01 10.69
N SER A 351 13.52 6.52 10.63
CA SER A 351 12.63 6.75 9.49
C SER A 351 12.67 8.24 9.23
N SER A 352 13.30 8.64 8.12
CA SER A 352 13.76 10.01 7.89
C SER A 352 12.66 11.01 8.27
N TYR A 353 12.83 11.64 9.44
CA TYR A 353 11.92 12.62 10.03
C TYR A 353 11.98 13.95 9.27
#